data_AF-A0A382MQF2-F1
#
_entry.id   AF-A0A382MQF2-F1
#
_cell.length_a   1.000
_cell.length_b   1.000
_cell.length_c   1.000
_cell.angle_alpha   90.00
_cell.angle_beta   90.00
_cell.angle_gamma   90.00
#
_symmetry.space_group_name_H-M   'P 1'
#
loop_
_entity.id
_entity.type
_entity.pdbx_description
1 polymer ?
#
loop_
_entity_poly.entity_id
_entity_poly.type
_entity_poly.pdbx_seq_one_letter_code
_entity_poly.pdbx_strand_id
1 'polypeptide(L)'
;MIADQTISLPVRITFITLLIISLSLGCGKKEAAHAPVGQSHAEVIEKAIRKELKKPTGELTKADYEKVTRLILYNKQLTEVPKGLEKLTKLERLHLETNQLTDVTGLEKLTELTRLNLASNQLTKLPEGLEKLTQ
;
A
#
# COMPACT_ATOMS: atom_id res chain seq x y z
N MET A 1 0.70 37.84 36.63
CA MET A 1 2.16 37.70 36.78
C MET A 1 2.42 36.27 37.24
N ILE A 2 2.76 35.35 36.31
CA ILE A 2 4.10 34.72 36.11
C ILE A 2 4.78 34.34 37.45
N ALA A 3 5.35 33.17 37.69
CA ALA A 3 5.97 32.18 36.80
C ALA A 3 6.03 30.82 37.55
N ASP A 4 5.89 29.70 36.84
CA ASP A 4 7.00 28.88 36.33
C ASP A 4 7.83 28.21 37.43
N GLN A 5 7.65 26.90 37.54
CA GLN A 5 8.51 26.01 38.31
C GLN A 5 8.67 24.72 37.52
N THR A 6 9.90 24.19 37.56
CA THR A 6 10.34 22.82 37.24
C THR A 6 10.70 22.56 35.76
N ILE A 7 11.86 22.02 35.36
CA ILE A 7 12.94 21.28 36.04
C ILE A 7 14.23 21.36 35.17
N SER A 8 15.36 21.43 35.88
CA SER A 8 16.75 21.27 35.42
C SER A 8 17.06 19.87 34.87
N LEU A 9 17.93 19.75 33.86
CA LEU A 9 18.94 18.68 33.73
C LEU A 9 20.05 19.11 32.73
N PRO A 10 21.29 18.64 32.91
CA PRO A 10 22.50 19.31 32.44
C PRO A 10 22.91 18.95 31.00
N VAL A 11 23.46 19.96 30.32
CA VAL A 11 24.22 19.85 29.09
C VAL A 11 25.56 19.16 29.38
N ARG A 12 25.80 17.97 28.82
CA ARG A 12 27.15 17.46 28.57
C ARG A 12 27.22 16.77 27.22
N ILE A 13 27.58 17.59 26.23
CA ILE A 13 28.08 17.21 24.93
C ILE A 13 29.48 16.61 25.13
N THR A 14 29.74 15.39 24.66
CA THR A 14 31.10 14.96 24.31
C THR A 14 31.08 14.04 23.09
N PHE A 15 31.33 14.69 21.95
CA PHE A 15 32.04 14.27 20.74
C PHE A 15 32.59 12.83 20.58
N ILE A 16 32.28 12.25 19.39
CA ILE A 16 33.12 11.42 18.50
C ILE A 16 33.11 9.88 18.66
N THR A 17 32.52 9.20 17.67
CA THR A 17 33.16 8.20 16.76
C THR A 17 32.11 7.82 15.68
N LEU A 18 32.03 8.56 14.56
CA LEU A 18 32.60 8.29 13.23
C LEU A 18 32.04 7.08 12.44
N LEU A 19 31.44 7.38 11.28
CA LEU A 19 31.21 6.57 10.07
C LEU A 19 30.24 5.37 10.22
N ILE A 20 29.13 5.29 9.48
CA ILE A 20 29.12 4.99 8.04
C ILE A 20 28.07 5.84 7.31
N ILE A 21 28.53 6.45 6.23
CA ILE A 21 27.75 7.14 5.20
C ILE A 21 27.01 6.07 4.38
N SER A 22 25.68 6.07 4.41
CA SER A 22 24.89 5.59 3.28
C SER A 22 24.13 6.79 2.72
N LEU A 23 24.71 7.34 1.66
CA LEU A 23 24.20 8.41 0.84
C LEU A 23 22.93 7.94 0.15
N SER A 24 21.75 8.38 0.61
CA SER A 24 20.51 8.33 -0.17
C SER A 24 19.99 9.75 -0.33
N LEU A 25 20.51 10.42 -1.37
CA LEU A 25 19.92 11.65 -1.89
C LEU A 25 18.55 11.32 -2.47
N GLY A 26 17.49 11.82 -1.83
CA GLY A 26 16.12 11.58 -2.29
C GLY A 26 15.06 12.31 -1.47
N CYS A 27 15.21 13.63 -1.29
CA CYS A 27 14.17 14.61 -0.94
C CYS A 27 13.17 14.19 0.18
N GLY A 28 13.55 14.46 1.43
CA GLY A 28 12.63 14.48 2.56
C GLY A 28 11.62 15.63 2.43
N LYS A 29 10.47 15.36 1.83
CA LYS A 29 9.24 16.11 2.12
C LYS A 29 8.63 15.50 3.37
N LYS A 30 8.87 16.13 4.51
CA LYS A 30 8.09 15.91 5.73
C LYS A 30 6.71 16.52 5.51
N GLU A 31 5.78 15.78 4.93
CA GLU A 31 4.35 16.09 5.07
C GLU A 31 3.87 15.46 6.37
N ALA A 32 4.01 16.21 7.46
CA ALA A 32 3.17 16.04 8.64
C ALA A 32 1.86 16.80 8.37
N ALA A 33 0.88 16.13 7.77
CA ALA A 33 -0.52 16.54 7.85
C ALA A 33 -1.43 15.37 7.47
N HIS A 34 -2.38 15.08 8.36
CA HIS A 34 -3.44 14.08 8.23
C HIS A 34 -3.01 12.65 8.58
N ALA A 35 -3.22 12.29 9.86
CA ALA A 35 -3.48 10.91 10.23
C ALA A 35 -4.53 10.35 9.25
N PRO A 36 -4.28 9.21 8.57
CA PRO A 36 -5.31 8.65 7.72
C PRO A 36 -6.46 8.23 8.64
N VAL A 37 -7.56 8.97 8.54
CA VAL A 37 -8.91 8.47 8.84
C VAL A 37 -8.93 7.01 8.40
N GLY A 38 -9.28 6.09 9.30
CA GLY A 38 -9.20 4.65 9.08
C GLY A 38 -9.85 4.25 7.77
N GLN A 39 -9.05 4.22 6.70
CA GLN A 39 -9.49 3.83 5.37
C GLN A 39 -9.67 2.32 5.44
N SER A 40 -10.92 1.89 5.33
CA SER A 40 -11.18 0.47 5.18
C SER A 40 -10.41 -0.07 3.96
N HIS A 41 -9.98 -1.33 4.00
CA HIS A 41 -9.29 -1.93 2.84
C HIS A 41 -10.11 -1.80 1.53
N ALA A 42 -11.44 -1.76 1.64
CA ALA A 42 -12.35 -1.52 0.53
C ALA A 42 -12.18 -0.10 -0.08
N GLU A 43 -12.02 0.94 0.74
CA GLU A 43 -11.77 2.31 0.27
C GLU A 43 -10.45 2.44 -0.48
N VAL A 44 -9.42 1.67 -0.07
CA VAL A 44 -8.12 1.65 -0.75
C VAL A 44 -8.28 1.18 -2.20
N ILE A 45 -9.07 0.12 -2.43
CA ILE A 45 -9.36 -0.39 -3.77
C ILE A 45 -10.15 0.61 -4.59
N GLU A 46 -11.22 1.15 -4.04
CA GLU A 46 -12.05 2.11 -4.78
C GLU A 46 -11.20 3.32 -5.20
N LYS A 47 -10.39 3.86 -4.28
CA LYS A 47 -9.47 4.97 -4.58
C LYS A 47 -8.45 4.61 -5.66
N ALA A 48 -7.92 3.39 -5.64
CA ALA A 48 -6.99 2.91 -6.66
C ALA A 48 -7.66 2.77 -8.04
N ILE A 49 -8.86 2.20 -8.10
CA ILE A 49 -9.67 2.08 -9.32
C ILE A 49 -9.98 3.47 -9.90
N ARG A 50 -10.45 4.39 -9.05
CA ARG A 50 -10.74 5.78 -9.46
C ARG A 50 -9.51 6.49 -10.02
N LYS A 51 -8.35 6.26 -9.40
CA LYS A 51 -7.07 6.81 -9.87
C LYS A 51 -6.70 6.24 -11.25
N GLU A 52 -6.83 4.93 -11.45
CA GLU A 52 -6.53 4.28 -12.72
C GLU A 52 -7.45 4.77 -13.84
N LEU A 53 -8.76 4.85 -13.56
CA LEU A 53 -9.76 5.32 -14.50
C LEU A 53 -9.73 6.84 -14.74
N LYS A 54 -8.92 7.58 -13.99
CA LYS A 54 -8.93 9.06 -13.94
C LYS A 54 -10.34 9.62 -13.70
N LYS A 55 -11.14 8.91 -12.89
CA LYS A 55 -12.55 9.21 -12.60
C LYS A 55 -12.74 9.39 -11.09
N PRO A 56 -12.48 10.59 -10.54
CA PRO A 56 -12.48 10.82 -9.09
C PRO A 56 -13.87 10.77 -8.46
N THR A 57 -14.93 11.03 -9.24
CA THR A 57 -16.31 11.15 -8.74
C THR A 57 -17.30 10.35 -9.60
N GLY A 58 -18.52 10.19 -9.11
CA GLY A 58 -19.59 9.46 -9.77
C GLY A 58 -19.57 7.95 -9.49
N GLU A 59 -20.61 7.29 -9.99
CA GLU A 59 -20.80 5.85 -9.84
C GLU A 59 -19.79 5.06 -10.70
N LEU A 60 -19.24 3.99 -10.11
CA LEU A 60 -18.42 3.02 -10.82
C LEU A 60 -19.31 1.92 -11.37
N THR A 61 -19.46 1.91 -12.68
CA THR A 61 -20.29 0.94 -13.41
C THR A 61 -19.49 -0.33 -13.72
N LYS A 62 -20.16 -1.41 -14.13
CA LYS A 62 -19.49 -2.63 -14.59
C LYS A 62 -18.49 -2.36 -15.74
N ALA A 63 -18.88 -1.52 -16.69
CA ALA A 63 -18.03 -1.14 -17.81
C ALA A 63 -16.79 -0.34 -17.39
N ASP A 64 -16.85 0.35 -16.24
CA ASP A 64 -15.67 1.02 -15.67
C ASP A 64 -14.67 -0.01 -15.14
N TYR A 65 -15.13 -1.07 -14.45
CA TYR A 65 -14.25 -2.12 -13.94
C TYR A 65 -13.55 -2.91 -15.06
N GLU A 66 -14.24 -3.16 -16.18
CA GLU A 66 -13.67 -3.89 -17.33
C GLU A 66 -12.54 -3.12 -18.04
N LYS A 67 -12.43 -1.81 -17.84
CA LYS A 67 -11.34 -0.98 -18.38
C LYS A 67 -10.06 -1.04 -17.54
N VAL A 68 -10.14 -1.52 -16.30
CA VAL A 68 -9.00 -1.58 -15.38
C VAL A 68 -8.20 -2.84 -15.67
N THR A 69 -7.10 -2.69 -16.40
CA THR A 69 -6.17 -3.80 -16.72
C THR A 69 -4.93 -3.82 -15.83
N ARG A 70 -4.68 -2.74 -15.08
CA ARG A 70 -3.57 -2.61 -14.14
C ARG A 70 -4.04 -1.97 -12.85
N LEU A 71 -3.56 -2.47 -11.72
CA LEU A 71 -3.82 -1.87 -10.41
C LEU A 71 -2.57 -1.84 -9.55
N ILE A 72 -2.36 -0.69 -8.90
CA ILE A 72 -1.19 -0.42 -8.08
C ILE A 72 -1.62 -0.15 -6.63
N LEU A 73 -1.25 -1.07 -5.74
CA LEU A 73 -1.63 -1.10 -4.32
C LEU A 73 -0.41 -1.27 -3.40
N TYR A 74 0.79 -0.86 -3.85
CA TYR A 74 1.97 -0.94 -3.00
C TYR A 74 1.88 0.00 -1.78
N ASN A 75 2.45 -0.43 -0.66
CA ASN A 75 2.54 0.35 0.58
C ASN A 75 1.19 0.89 1.05
N LYS A 76 0.22 -0.01 1.20
CA LYS A 76 -1.14 0.29 1.66
C LYS A 76 -1.49 -0.34 3.00
N GLN A 77 -0.53 -0.99 3.64
CA GLN A 77 -0.72 -1.68 4.93
C GLN A 77 -1.85 -2.72 4.87
N LEU A 78 -2.10 -3.30 3.69
CA LEU A 78 -3.14 -4.31 3.50
C LEU A 78 -2.75 -5.59 4.25
N THR A 79 -3.65 -6.11 5.07
CA THR A 79 -3.46 -7.41 5.76
C THR A 79 -4.13 -8.57 5.04
N GLU A 80 -5.09 -8.27 4.16
CA GLU A 80 -5.85 -9.22 3.34
C GLU A 80 -6.12 -8.62 1.94
N VAL A 81 -6.50 -9.47 0.99
CA VAL A 81 -6.96 -9.01 -0.33
C VAL A 81 -8.27 -8.26 -0.13
N PRO A 82 -8.36 -6.99 -0.55
CA PRO A 82 -9.55 -6.22 -0.20
C PRO A 82 -10.77 -6.62 -1.02
N LYS A 83 -11.94 -6.58 -0.38
CA LYS A 83 -13.23 -6.82 -1.02
C LYS A 83 -13.47 -5.85 -2.18
N GLY A 84 -14.02 -6.36 -3.28
CA GLY A 84 -14.29 -5.61 -4.50
C GLY A 84 -13.22 -5.77 -5.58
N LEU A 85 -12.03 -6.31 -5.24
CA LEU A 85 -11.01 -6.62 -6.23
C LEU A 85 -11.51 -7.67 -7.24
N GLU A 86 -12.37 -8.60 -6.81
CA GLU A 86 -12.98 -9.63 -7.65
C GLU A 86 -13.87 -9.08 -8.79
N LYS A 87 -14.25 -7.80 -8.73
CA LYS A 87 -14.99 -7.13 -9.82
C LYS A 87 -14.11 -6.82 -11.03
N LEU A 88 -12.79 -6.78 -10.86
CA LEU A 88 -11.83 -6.43 -11.89
C LEU A 88 -11.44 -7.67 -12.73
N THR A 89 -12.43 -8.27 -13.40
CA THR A 89 -12.25 -9.53 -14.14
C THR A 89 -11.30 -9.42 -15.32
N LYS A 90 -11.01 -8.20 -15.79
CA LYS A 90 -10.05 -7.89 -16.88
C LYS A 90 -8.68 -7.43 -16.37
N LEU A 91 -8.41 -7.55 -15.08
CA LEU A 91 -7.14 -7.14 -14.51
C LEU A 91 -6.02 -8.08 -14.95
N GLU A 92 -5.03 -7.55 -15.67
CA GLU A 92 -3.86 -8.31 -16.15
C GLU A 92 -2.66 -8.18 -15.19
N ARG A 93 -2.52 -7.03 -14.53
CA ARG A 93 -1.33 -6.70 -13.73
C ARG A 93 -1.71 -6.13 -12.37
N LEU A 94 -1.25 -6.78 -11.31
CA LEU A 94 -1.53 -6.40 -9.93
C LEU A 94 -0.24 -6.25 -9.12
N HIS A 95 -0.06 -5.08 -8.52
CA HIS A 95 1.09 -4.73 -7.68
C HIS A 95 0.64 -4.59 -6.23
N LEU A 96 1.01 -5.54 -5.40
CA LEU A 96 0.67 -5.63 -3.97
C LEU A 96 1.92 -5.62 -3.08
N GLU A 97 3.07 -5.26 -3.63
CA GLU A 97 4.33 -5.26 -2.89
C GLU A 97 4.33 -4.29 -1.69
N THR A 98 5.13 -4.59 -0.67
CA THR A 98 5.25 -3.76 0.54
C THR A 98 3.89 -3.61 1.24
N ASN A 99 3.21 -4.72 1.50
CA ASN A 99 2.02 -4.79 2.33
C ASN A 99 2.24 -5.79 3.47
N GLN A 100 1.19 -6.13 4.20
CA GLN A 100 1.22 -7.04 5.34
C GLN A 100 0.35 -8.27 5.10
N LEU A 101 0.12 -8.63 3.82
CA LEU A 101 -0.75 -9.73 3.43
C LEU A 101 -0.21 -11.03 4.04
N THR A 102 -1.06 -11.73 4.79
CA THR A 102 -0.79 -13.08 5.30
C THR A 102 -1.41 -14.17 4.42
N ASP A 103 -2.34 -13.75 3.58
CA ASP A 103 -3.21 -14.55 2.72
C ASP A 103 -3.52 -13.76 1.43
N VAL A 104 -3.68 -14.46 0.31
CA VAL A 104 -4.09 -13.88 -0.98
C VAL A 104 -5.33 -14.53 -1.59
N THR A 105 -6.17 -15.12 -0.75
CA THR A 105 -7.49 -15.63 -1.11
C THR A 105 -8.33 -14.51 -1.71
N GLY A 106 -9.02 -14.81 -2.81
CA GLY A 106 -9.74 -13.87 -3.64
C GLY A 106 -9.03 -13.54 -4.95
N LEU A 107 -7.70 -13.69 -5.03
CA LEU A 107 -6.96 -13.46 -6.28
C LEU A 107 -7.26 -14.52 -7.35
N GLU A 108 -7.72 -15.72 -6.97
CA GLU A 108 -8.09 -16.79 -7.90
C GLU A 108 -9.21 -16.38 -8.88
N LYS A 109 -10.05 -15.41 -8.47
CA LYS A 109 -11.14 -14.85 -9.28
C LYS A 109 -10.67 -13.93 -10.40
N LEU A 110 -9.43 -13.47 -10.35
CA LEU A 110 -8.83 -12.61 -11.38
C LEU A 110 -8.34 -13.49 -12.54
N THR A 111 -9.26 -13.90 -13.40
CA THR A 111 -8.98 -14.92 -14.42
C THR A 111 -8.00 -14.48 -15.49
N GLU A 112 -7.93 -13.18 -15.78
CA GLU A 112 -7.04 -12.59 -16.78
C GLU A 112 -5.69 -12.11 -16.20
N LEU A 113 -5.45 -12.35 -14.90
CA LEU A 113 -4.23 -11.90 -14.24
C LEU A 113 -3.04 -12.68 -14.81
N THR A 114 -2.06 -11.97 -15.35
CA THR A 114 -0.83 -12.54 -15.93
C THR A 114 0.43 -12.09 -15.20
N ARG A 115 0.36 -11.00 -14.42
CA ARG A 115 1.48 -10.52 -13.61
C ARG A 115 1.00 -10.12 -12.22
N LEU A 116 1.67 -10.66 -11.21
CA LEU A 116 1.38 -10.41 -9.80
C LEU A 116 2.67 -10.17 -9.05
N ASN A 117 2.79 -9.00 -8.39
CA ASN A 117 3.90 -8.73 -7.49
C ASN A 117 3.42 -8.73 -6.04
N LEU A 118 3.97 -9.66 -5.25
CA LEU A 118 3.68 -9.83 -3.82
C LEU A 118 4.93 -9.62 -2.93
N ALA A 119 6.01 -9.07 -3.47
CA ALA A 119 7.25 -8.87 -2.72
C ALA A 119 7.02 -8.07 -1.42
N SER A 120 7.78 -8.37 -0.36
CA SER A 120 7.66 -7.69 0.93
C SER A 120 6.23 -7.75 1.51
N ASN A 121 5.66 -8.96 1.55
CA ASN A 121 4.45 -9.32 2.31
C ASN A 121 4.78 -10.39 3.37
N GLN A 122 3.78 -10.83 4.14
CA GLN A 122 3.93 -11.82 5.22
C GLN A 122 3.32 -13.18 4.83
N LEU A 123 3.34 -13.51 3.53
CA LEU A 123 2.76 -14.74 3.01
C LEU A 123 3.61 -15.94 3.45
N THR A 124 2.98 -16.88 4.16
CA THR A 124 3.60 -18.15 4.55
C THR A 124 3.28 -19.27 3.56
N LYS A 125 2.21 -19.10 2.78
CA LYS A 125 1.74 -20.03 1.75
C LYS A 125 1.13 -19.23 0.61
N LEU A 126 1.22 -19.76 -0.60
CA LEU A 126 0.42 -19.30 -1.73
C LEU A 126 -0.85 -20.17 -1.80
N PRO A 127 -2.05 -19.59 -1.96
CA PRO A 127 -3.29 -20.35 -2.09
C PRO A 127 -3.34 -21.10 -3.43
N GLU A 128 -4.10 -22.19 -3.44
CA GLU A 128 -4.44 -22.95 -4.66
C GLU A 128 -5.16 -22.03 -5.67
N GLY A 129 -4.88 -22.21 -6.96
CA GLY A 129 -5.51 -21.41 -8.03
C GLY A 129 -4.70 -20.21 -8.56
N LEU A 130 -3.56 -19.88 -7.94
CA LEU A 130 -2.55 -18.98 -8.52
C LEU A 130 -1.51 -19.70 -9.38
N GLU A 131 -1.63 -21.01 -9.56
CA GLU A 131 -0.73 -21.85 -10.35
C GLU A 131 -0.63 -21.42 -11.82
N LYS A 132 -1.66 -20.74 -12.34
CA LYS A 132 -1.71 -20.18 -13.70
C LYS A 132 -0.88 -18.90 -13.89
N LEU A 133 -0.40 -18.29 -12.80
CA LEU A 133 0.37 -17.05 -12.87
C LEU A 133 1.83 -17.38 -13.19
N THR A 134 2.24 -17.12 -14.42
CA THR A 134 3.65 -17.17 -14.81
C THR A 134 4.35 -15.94 -14.25
N GLN A 135 5.37 -16.15 -13.39
CA GLN A 135 6.19 -15.08 -12.83
C GLN A 135 6.98 -14.33 -13.90
#